data_AF-A0A1C3TYH5-F1
#
_entry.id   AF-A0A1C3TYH5-F1
#
_cell.length_a   1.000
_cell.length_b   1.000
_cell.length_c   1.000
_cell.angle_alpha   90.00
_cell.angle_beta   90.00
_cell.angle_gamma   90.00
#
_symmetry.space_group_name_H-M   'P 1'
#
loop_
_entity.id
_entity.type
_entity.pdbx_description
1 polymer ?
#
loop_
_entity_poly.entity_id
_entity_poly.type
_entity_poly.pdbx_seq_one_letter_code
_entity_poly.pdbx_strand_id
1 'polypeptide(L)' 'MFSPIKKFARALRVPSVEEREMAYLNGSHDRFDLEYRQRQVDRGLFRQR' A
#
# COMPACT_ATOMS: atom_id res chain seq x y z
N MET A 1 10.16 -31.32 9.96
CA MET A 1 10.26 -30.86 8.55
C MET A 1 8.94 -30.17 8.17
N PHE A 2 8.85 -28.84 8.26
CA PHE A 2 7.67 -28.05 7.83
C PHE A 2 8.09 -26.77 7.06
N SER A 3 9.18 -26.87 6.31
CA SER A 3 9.77 -25.75 5.55
C SER A 3 8.95 -25.23 4.36
N PRO A 4 8.05 -25.98 3.69
CA PRO A 4 7.32 -25.45 2.52
C PRO A 4 6.29 -24.38 2.89
N ILE A 5 5.64 -24.51 4.06
CA ILE A 5 4.50 -23.68 4.46
C ILE A 5 4.91 -22.21 4.66
N LYS A 6 6.11 -21.96 5.20
CA LYS A 6 6.64 -20.60 5.38
C LYS A 6 6.84 -19.84 4.07
N LYS A 7 7.12 -20.54 2.96
CA LYS A 7 7.32 -19.90 1.65
C LYS A 7 5.99 -19.40 1.06
N PHE A 8 4.91 -20.18 1.21
CA PHE A 8 3.57 -19.77 0.77
C PHE A 8 2.98 -18.63 1.62
N ALA A 9 3.22 -18.63 2.93
CA ALA A 9 2.78 -17.54 3.81
C ALA A 9 3.42 -16.17 3.45
N ARG A 10 4.65 -16.17 2.91
CA ARG A 10 5.32 -14.94 2.47
C ARG A 10 4.76 -14.38 1.16
N ALA A 11 4.25 -15.26 0.28
CA ALA A 11 3.60 -14.86 -0.96
C ALA A 11 2.18 -14.31 -0.75
N LEU A 12 1.50 -14.72 0.34
CA LEU A 12 0.18 -14.22 0.75
C LEU A 12 0.24 -13.06 1.76
N ARG A 13 1.38 -12.37 1.85
CA ARG A 13 1.52 -11.24 2.78
C ARG A 13 0.53 -10.14 2.38
N VAL A 14 -0.34 -9.78 3.32
CA VAL A 14 -1.24 -8.63 3.18
C VAL A 14 -0.38 -7.37 3.02
N PRO A 15 -0.61 -6.54 1.99
CA PRO A 15 0.13 -5.30 1.79
C PRO A 15 0.02 -4.41 3.02
N SER A 16 1.17 -3.88 3.48
CA SER A 16 1.25 -2.92 4.58
C SER A 16 0.53 -1.61 4.22
N VAL A 17 0.31 -0.76 5.22
CA VAL A 17 -0.29 0.56 5.00
C VAL A 17 0.60 1.39 4.06
N GLU A 18 1.90 1.39 4.28
CA GLU A 18 2.90 2.10 3.44
C GLU A 18 2.92 1.58 1.99
N GLU A 19 2.82 0.27 1.79
CA GLU A 19 2.78 -0.33 0.45
C GLU A 19 1.52 0.12 -0.32
N ARG A 20 0.39 0.27 0.39
CA ARG A 20 -0.86 0.77 -0.19
C ARG A 20 -0.79 2.27 -0.48
N GLU A 21 -0.20 3.05 0.42
CA GLU A 21 0.04 4.49 0.23
C GLU A 21 0.89 4.72 -1.02
N MET A 22 2.01 4.01 -1.14
CA MET A 22 2.91 4.10 -2.30
C MET A 22 2.24 3.64 -3.59
N ALA A 23 1.50 2.53 -3.59
CA ALA A 23 0.75 2.09 -4.76
C ALA A 23 -0.30 3.12 -5.20
N TYR A 24 -0.96 3.77 -4.24
CA TYR A 24 -1.96 4.80 -4.50
C TYR A 24 -1.34 6.06 -5.13
N LEU A 25 -0.20 6.52 -4.61
CA LEU A 25 0.53 7.66 -5.18
C LEU A 25 1.11 7.34 -6.56
N ASN A 26 1.66 6.14 -6.74
CA ASN A 26 2.22 5.67 -8.01
C ASN A 26 1.16 5.51 -9.12
N GLY A 27 -0.12 5.37 -8.76
CA GLY A 27 -1.22 5.35 -9.72
C GLY A 27 -1.66 6.73 -10.20
N SER A 28 -0.95 7.80 -9.85
CA SER A 28 -1.29 9.17 -10.28
C SER A 28 -1.09 9.35 -11.78
N HIS A 29 -2.02 10.03 -12.43
CA HIS A 29 -1.95 10.27 -13.88
C HIS A 29 -1.23 11.57 -14.23
N ASP A 30 -1.30 12.58 -13.36
CA ASP A 30 -0.65 13.88 -13.52
C ASP A 30 -0.23 14.46 -12.17
N ARG A 31 0.40 15.64 -12.20
CA ARG A 31 0.88 16.33 -11.00
C ARG A 31 -0.25 16.76 -10.06
N PHE A 32 -1.39 17.17 -10.59
CA PHE A 32 -2.52 17.63 -9.78
C PHE A 32 -3.19 16.45 -9.06
N ASP A 33 -3.33 15.32 -9.75
CA ASP A 33 -3.80 14.06 -9.17
C ASP A 33 -2.82 13.56 -8.09
N LEU A 34 -1.50 13.62 -8.35
CA LEU A 34 -0.50 13.26 -7.33
C LEU A 34 -0.65 14.12 -6.07
N GLU A 35 -0.75 15.44 -6.20
CA GLU A 35 -0.95 16.35 -5.06
C GLU A 35 -2.26 16.06 -4.32
N TYR A 36 -3.34 15.82 -5.06
CA TYR A 36 -4.63 15.48 -4.48
C TYR A 36 -4.56 14.15 -3.69
N ARG A 37 -3.93 13.13 -4.25
CA ARG A 37 -3.71 11.84 -3.58
C ARG A 37 -2.80 11.97 -2.37
N GLN A 38 -1.75 12.77 -2.45
CA GLN A 38 -0.86 13.06 -1.32
C GLN A 38 -1.66 13.65 -0.15
N ARG A 39 -2.53 14.64 -0.40
CA ARG A 39 -3.39 15.22 0.63
C ARG A 39 -4.34 14.19 1.26
N GLN A 40 -4.82 13.21 0.49
CA GLN A 40 -5.66 12.15 1.03
C GLN A 40 -4.87 11.19 1.92
N VAL A 41 -3.66 10.82 1.51
CA VAL A 41 -2.72 10.03 2.34
C VAL A 41 -2.44 10.77 3.65
N ASP A 42 -2.12 12.07 3.58
CA ASP A 42 -1.82 12.91 4.75
C ASP A 42 -3.02 13.02 5.71
N ARG A 43 -4.25 13.02 5.17
CA ARG A 43 -5.50 12.97 5.96
C ARG A 43 -5.75 11.61 6.62
N GLY A 44 -4.89 10.63 6.40
CA GLY A 44 -4.99 9.31 7.02
C GLY A 44 -5.94 8.36 6.29
N LEU A 45 -6.10 8.51 4.96
CA LEU A 45 -6.93 7.61 4.14
C LEU A 45 -6.66 6.11 4.40
N PHE A 46 -5.40 5.75 4.69
CA PHE A 46 -4.99 4.36 4.96
C PHE A 46 -4.79 4.04 6.44
N ARG A 47 -5.01 5.01 7.33
CA ARG A 47 -4.80 4.91 8.78
C ARG A 47 -6.10 4.74 9.56
N GLN A 48 -7.26 4.99 8.94
CA GLN A 48 -8.55 4.62 9.51
C GLN A 48 -8.76 3.10 9.37
N ARG A 49 -8.52 2.38 10.47
CA ARG A 49 -9.04 1.04 10.73
C ARG A 49 -9.81 1.04 12.03
#